data_AF-A0A5F1ZQH9-F1
#
_entry.id   AF-A0A5F1ZQH9-F1
#
_cell.length_a   1.000
_cell.length_b   1.000
_cell.length_c   1.000
_cell.angle_alpha   90.00
_cell.angle_beta   90.00
_cell.angle_gamma   90.00
#
_symmetry.space_group_name_H-M   'P 1'
#
loop_
_entity.id
_entity.type
_entity.pdbx_description
1 polymer ?
#
loop_
_entity_poly.entity_id
_entity_poly.type
_entity_poly.pdbx_seq_one_letter_code
_entity_poly.pdbx_strand_id
1 'polypeptide(L)'
;MKKTVYMLGFLIALTLGNCAVLDPIGLSNRVKGADARQQIKDATTQTEALIFGSLGAPAALVAQAVVMDTILTGAVAKVDDSKYYKKDDVDGCVKEIKTTGLLVLGPFYTVLLTSKCDLKADGAVI
;
A
#
# COMPACT_ATOMS: atom_id res chain seq x y z
N MET A 1 36.12 -30.26 12.90
CA MET A 1 34.99 -29.70 13.69
C MET A 1 34.89 -28.18 13.56
N LYS A 2 35.91 -27.38 13.92
CA LYS A 2 35.85 -25.90 13.80
C LYS A 2 35.53 -25.38 12.38
N LYS A 3 36.14 -25.95 11.32
CA LYS A 3 35.89 -25.55 9.92
C LYS A 3 34.45 -25.78 9.45
N THR A 4 33.80 -26.83 9.95
CA THR A 4 32.40 -27.16 9.60
C THR A 4 31.42 -26.18 10.26
N VAL A 5 31.71 -25.74 11.48
CA VAL A 5 30.92 -24.72 12.19
C VAL A 5 31.01 -23.36 11.48
N TYR A 6 32.20 -22.98 11.00
CA TYR A 6 32.38 -21.73 10.23
C TYR A 6 31.65 -21.77 8.88
N MET A 7 31.71 -22.90 8.16
CA MET A 7 30.96 -23.08 6.91
C MET A 7 29.44 -23.02 7.12
N LEU A 8 28.93 -23.64 8.19
CA LEU A 8 27.51 -23.62 8.51
C LEU A 8 27.03 -22.22 8.93
N GLY A 9 27.83 -21.50 9.73
CA GLY A 9 27.54 -20.12 10.12
C GLY A 9 27.54 -19.15 8.93
N PHE A 10 28.45 -19.33 7.97
CA PHE A 10 28.50 -18.53 6.75
C PHE A 10 27.30 -18.80 5.82
N LEU A 11 26.86 -20.05 5.70
CA LEU A 11 25.66 -20.43 4.95
C LEU A 11 24.38 -19.84 5.56
N ILE A 12 24.27 -19.80 6.90
CA ILE A 12 23.14 -19.16 7.59
C ILE A 12 23.17 -17.62 7.41
N ALA A 13 24.35 -17.00 7.38
CA ALA A 13 24.47 -15.57 7.11
C ALA A 13 24.05 -15.21 5.66
N LEU A 14 24.34 -16.09 4.69
CA LEU A 14 23.93 -15.94 3.29
C LEU A 14 22.41 -16.05 3.10
N THR A 15 21.71 -16.88 3.89
CA THR A 15 20.25 -17.00 3.81
C THR A 15 19.52 -15.81 4.46
N LEU A 16 20.12 -15.17 5.47
CA LEU A 16 19.58 -13.92 6.05
C LEU A 16 19.77 -12.70 5.15
N GLY A 17 20.72 -12.75 4.20
CA GLY A 17 20.93 -11.69 3.20
C GLY A 17 19.90 -11.69 2.07
N ASN A 18 19.24 -12.83 1.82
CA ASN A 18 18.13 -12.92 0.88
C ASN A 18 16.80 -12.79 1.64
N CYS A 19 16.15 -11.63 1.50
CA CYS A 19 14.82 -11.39 2.08
C CYS A 19 13.75 -12.42 1.64
N ALA A 20 14.04 -13.24 0.62
CA ALA A 20 13.18 -14.34 0.16
C ALA A 20 12.97 -15.45 1.21
N VAL A 21 13.80 -15.54 2.26
CA VAL A 21 13.65 -16.55 3.33
C VAL A 21 12.80 -16.01 4.50
N LEU A 22 12.39 -14.73 4.48
CA LEU A 22 11.53 -14.12 5.51
C LEU A 22 10.02 -14.33 5.24
N ASP A 23 9.65 -14.81 4.06
CA ASP A 23 8.26 -15.09 3.70
C ASP A 23 7.52 -16.12 4.57
N PRO A 24 8.15 -17.21 5.08
CA PRO A 24 7.46 -18.18 5.93
C PRO A 24 7.38 -17.79 7.40
N ILE A 25 8.03 -16.69 7.84
CA ILE A 25 8.00 -16.21 9.23
C ILE A 25 6.83 -15.23 9.50
N GLY A 26 5.94 -15.05 8.53
CA GLY A 26 4.78 -14.14 8.63
C GLY A 26 5.08 -12.67 8.32
N LEU A 27 6.31 -12.34 7.93
CA LEU A 27 6.67 -11.01 7.42
C LEU A 27 6.08 -10.73 6.03
N SER A 28 5.77 -11.77 5.24
CA SER A 28 5.09 -11.65 3.93
C SER A 28 3.69 -11.03 4.03
N ASN A 29 3.04 -11.15 5.18
CA ASN A 29 1.71 -10.58 5.43
C ASN A 29 1.78 -9.14 5.98
N ARG A 30 2.94 -8.49 5.85
CA ARG A 30 3.14 -7.09 6.26
C ARG A 30 3.68 -6.26 5.13
N VAL A 31 3.14 -5.05 5.03
CA VAL A 31 3.52 -4.05 4.04
C VAL A 31 4.11 -2.86 4.79
N LYS A 32 5.30 -2.41 4.38
CA LYS A 32 5.89 -1.19 4.94
C LYS A 32 5.00 0.00 4.58
N GLY A 33 4.85 0.95 5.49
CA GLY A 33 3.94 2.08 5.33
C GLY A 33 4.17 2.87 4.04
N ALA A 34 5.43 3.07 3.65
CA ALA A 34 5.76 3.73 2.38
C ALA A 34 5.16 2.99 1.17
N ASP A 35 5.25 1.67 1.17
CA ASP A 35 4.73 0.81 0.10
C ASP A 35 3.19 0.76 0.15
N ALA A 36 2.61 0.71 1.34
CA ALA A 36 1.15 0.75 1.53
C ALA A 36 0.56 2.08 1.02
N ARG A 37 1.21 3.20 1.35
CA ARG A 37 0.83 4.53 0.87
C ARG A 37 0.92 4.60 -0.65
N GLN A 38 1.98 4.05 -1.24
CA GLN A 38 2.13 4.05 -2.70
C GLN A 38 1.02 3.23 -3.37
N GLN A 39 0.70 2.05 -2.84
CA GLN A 39 -0.39 1.21 -3.38
C GLN A 39 -1.75 1.91 -3.31
N ILE A 40 -2.05 2.62 -2.23
CA ILE A 40 -3.28 3.42 -2.08
C ILE A 40 -3.32 4.57 -3.09
N LYS A 41 -2.21 5.29 -3.28
CA LYS A 41 -2.09 6.35 -4.28
C LYS A 41 -2.31 5.81 -5.69
N ASP A 42 -1.66 4.72 -6.04
CA ASP A 42 -1.78 4.11 -7.37
C ASP A 42 -3.22 3.65 -7.64
N ALA A 43 -3.88 3.05 -6.63
CA ALA A 43 -5.28 2.65 -6.75
C ALA A 43 -6.21 3.85 -6.97
N THR A 44 -5.96 4.95 -6.27
CA THR A 44 -6.72 6.21 -6.38
C THR A 44 -6.57 6.78 -7.79
N THR A 45 -5.33 7.00 -8.23
CA THR A 45 -4.99 7.51 -9.56
C THR A 45 -5.58 6.67 -10.68
N GLN A 46 -5.46 5.35 -10.60
CA GLN A 46 -6.02 4.44 -11.61
C GLN A 46 -7.54 4.56 -11.67
N THR A 47 -8.21 4.63 -10.51
CA THR A 47 -9.66 4.71 -10.45
C THR A 47 -10.16 6.06 -10.99
N GLU A 48 -9.49 7.16 -10.68
CA GLU A 48 -9.83 8.48 -11.22
C GLU A 48 -9.63 8.53 -12.73
N ALA A 49 -8.48 8.06 -13.22
CA ALA A 49 -8.20 8.03 -14.64
C ALA A 49 -9.27 7.24 -15.42
N LEU A 50 -9.77 6.14 -14.84
CA LEU A 50 -10.87 5.37 -15.41
C LEU A 50 -12.18 6.16 -15.41
N ILE A 51 -12.56 6.80 -14.30
CA ILE A 51 -13.77 7.64 -14.23
C ILE A 51 -13.71 8.75 -15.27
N PHE A 52 -12.67 9.58 -15.26
CA PHE A 52 -12.55 10.70 -16.18
C PHE A 52 -12.40 10.27 -17.64
N GLY A 53 -11.66 9.19 -17.89
CA GLY A 53 -11.56 8.59 -19.22
C GLY A 53 -12.92 8.11 -19.74
N SER A 54 -13.73 7.47 -18.89
CA SER A 54 -15.08 7.01 -19.26
C SER A 54 -16.06 8.16 -19.53
N LEU A 55 -15.85 9.31 -18.90
CA LEU A 55 -16.65 10.52 -19.11
C LEU A 55 -16.20 11.33 -20.34
N GLY A 56 -15.16 10.89 -21.06
CA GLY A 56 -14.61 11.62 -22.20
C GLY A 56 -13.97 12.95 -21.80
N ALA A 57 -13.49 13.07 -20.56
CA ALA A 57 -12.90 14.30 -20.06
C ALA A 57 -11.61 14.64 -20.84
N PRO A 58 -11.33 15.94 -21.09
CA PRO A 58 -10.09 16.35 -21.72
C PRO A 58 -8.87 15.86 -20.92
N ALA A 59 -7.83 15.38 -21.60
CA ALA A 59 -6.62 14.84 -20.95
C ALA A 59 -5.99 15.82 -19.94
N ALA A 60 -6.05 17.12 -20.24
CA ALA A 60 -5.62 18.16 -19.31
C ALA A 60 -6.38 18.07 -17.98
N LEU A 61 -7.72 17.99 -18.02
CA LEU A 61 -8.59 17.90 -16.84
C LEU A 61 -8.32 16.64 -16.01
N VAL A 62 -8.07 15.51 -16.67
CA VAL A 62 -7.69 14.24 -16.02
C VAL A 62 -6.38 14.39 -15.25
N ALA A 63 -5.36 15.00 -15.86
CA ALA A 63 -4.07 15.17 -15.23
C ALA A 63 -4.15 16.06 -13.97
N GLN A 64 -4.94 17.13 -13.99
CA GLN A 64 -5.10 18.02 -12.83
C GLN A 64 -5.81 17.30 -11.67
N ALA A 65 -6.87 16.54 -11.97
CA ALA A 65 -7.59 15.77 -10.96
C ALA A 65 -6.67 14.73 -10.30
N VAL A 66 -5.99 13.91 -11.11
CA VAL A 66 -5.04 12.90 -10.64
C VAL A 66 -3.95 13.49 -9.76
N VAL A 67 -3.36 14.64 -10.14
CA VAL A 67 -2.33 15.30 -9.34
C VAL A 67 -2.87 15.76 -7.99
N MET A 68 -4.08 16.36 -7.97
CA MET A 68 -4.70 16.81 -6.73
C MET A 68 -5.01 15.65 -5.79
N ASP A 69 -5.63 14.59 -6.30
CA ASP A 69 -6.00 13.42 -5.51
C ASP A 69 -4.77 12.66 -5.03
N THR A 70 -3.69 12.60 -5.79
CA THR A 70 -2.41 11.98 -5.35
C THR A 70 -1.77 12.72 -4.18
N ILE A 71 -1.80 14.05 -4.20
CA ILE A 71 -1.30 14.89 -3.10
C ILE A 71 -2.19 14.69 -1.87
N LEU A 72 -3.50 14.74 -2.07
CA LEU A 72 -4.50 14.68 -1.02
C LEU A 72 -4.58 13.29 -0.36
N THR A 73 -4.52 12.19 -1.13
CA THR A 73 -4.45 10.83 -0.55
C THR A 73 -3.16 10.59 0.22
N GLY A 74 -2.04 11.15 -0.24
CA GLY A 74 -0.79 11.15 0.53
C GLY A 74 -0.92 11.82 1.90
N ALA A 75 -1.68 12.92 1.98
CA ALA A 75 -1.95 13.63 3.23
C ALA A 75 -3.02 12.93 4.10
N VAL A 76 -3.99 12.26 3.48
CA VAL A 76 -5.15 11.70 4.16
C VAL A 76 -4.94 10.31 4.70
N ALA A 77 -4.15 9.46 4.02
CA ALA A 77 -4.12 8.04 4.35
C ALA A 77 -3.61 7.73 5.77
N LYS A 78 -3.11 8.72 6.54
CA LYS A 78 -2.58 8.56 7.92
C LYS A 78 -1.62 7.37 8.08
N VAL A 79 -1.04 6.91 6.97
CA VAL A 79 -0.07 5.83 6.94
C VAL A 79 1.27 6.41 7.35
N ASP A 80 1.90 5.83 8.36
CA ASP A 80 3.24 6.15 8.80
C ASP A 80 4.22 5.31 7.98
N ASP A 81 5.06 5.97 7.18
CA ASP A 81 6.00 5.32 6.25
C ASP A 81 6.99 4.38 6.94
N SER A 82 7.25 4.61 8.22
CA SER A 82 8.21 3.84 9.02
C SER A 82 7.62 2.57 9.63
N LYS A 83 6.29 2.46 9.68
CA LYS A 83 5.59 1.35 10.32
C LYS A 83 5.22 0.25 9.34
N TYR A 84 4.71 -0.85 9.87
CA TYR A 84 4.20 -1.98 9.10
C TYR A 84 2.70 -2.15 9.31
N TYR A 85 2.03 -2.58 8.25
CA TYR A 85 0.58 -2.75 8.19
C TYR A 85 0.25 -4.14 7.69
N LYS A 86 -0.87 -4.71 8.12
CA LYS A 86 -1.33 -6.00 7.60
C LYS A 86 -1.64 -5.87 6.11
N LYS A 87 -1.10 -6.80 5.32
CA LYS A 87 -1.31 -6.84 3.88
C LYS A 87 -2.80 -6.88 3.52
N ASP A 88 -3.58 -7.70 4.22
CA ASP A 88 -5.02 -7.83 3.98
C ASP A 88 -5.79 -6.52 4.20
N ASP A 89 -5.37 -5.68 5.15
CA ASP A 89 -5.99 -4.38 5.40
C ASP A 89 -5.67 -3.40 4.27
N VAL A 90 -4.40 -3.38 3.81
CA VAL A 90 -3.96 -2.57 2.66
C VAL A 90 -4.69 -3.00 1.39
N ASP A 91 -4.71 -4.30 1.09
CA ASP A 91 -5.40 -4.87 -0.08
C ASP A 91 -6.91 -4.60 -0.01
N GLY A 92 -7.50 -4.67 1.20
CA GLY A 92 -8.89 -4.32 1.46
C GLY A 92 -9.22 -2.86 1.15
N CYS A 93 -8.38 -1.93 1.59
CA CYS A 93 -8.51 -0.51 1.26
C CYS A 93 -8.39 -0.27 -0.26
N VAL A 94 -7.35 -0.84 -0.89
CA VAL A 94 -7.14 -0.73 -2.35
C VAL A 94 -8.34 -1.24 -3.13
N LYS A 95 -8.92 -2.37 -2.71
CA LYS A 95 -10.12 -2.93 -3.34
C LYS A 95 -11.31 -1.98 -3.21
N GLU A 96 -11.55 -1.43 -2.02
CA GLU A 96 -12.62 -0.47 -1.77
C GLU A 96 -12.48 0.79 -2.65
N ILE A 97 -11.27 1.34 -2.79
CA ILE A 97 -11.02 2.48 -3.68
C ILE A 97 -11.44 2.14 -5.10
N LYS A 98 -11.03 0.98 -5.60
CA LYS A 98 -11.32 0.54 -6.98
C LYS A 98 -12.80 0.24 -7.22
N THR A 99 -13.53 -0.22 -6.21
CA THR A 99 -14.95 -0.55 -6.35
C THR A 99 -15.86 0.63 -6.05
N THR A 100 -15.70 1.24 -4.87
CA THR A 100 -16.60 2.28 -4.35
C THR A 100 -16.23 3.66 -4.89
N GLY A 101 -14.94 3.92 -5.14
CA GLY A 101 -14.49 5.14 -5.81
C GLY A 101 -15.07 5.28 -7.21
N LEU A 102 -15.26 4.16 -7.93
CA LEU A 102 -15.88 4.13 -9.26
C LEU A 102 -17.39 4.40 -9.23
N LEU A 103 -18.07 4.07 -8.14
CA LEU A 103 -19.52 4.00 -8.07
C LEU A 103 -20.20 5.21 -7.40
N VAL A 104 -19.56 5.89 -6.44
CA VAL A 104 -20.30 6.78 -5.52
C VAL A 104 -19.76 8.20 -5.41
N LEU A 105 -18.51 8.41 -4.95
CA LEU A 105 -18.03 9.75 -4.53
C LEU A 105 -16.68 10.16 -5.12
N GLY A 106 -16.04 9.29 -5.91
CA GLY A 106 -14.67 9.47 -6.37
C GLY A 106 -13.62 8.93 -5.38
N PRO A 107 -12.41 8.61 -5.85
CA PRO A 107 -11.44 7.78 -5.12
C PRO A 107 -10.90 8.41 -3.83
N PHE A 108 -10.61 9.72 -3.84
CA PHE A 108 -10.21 10.44 -2.63
C PHE A 108 -11.22 10.38 -1.49
N TYR A 109 -12.52 10.59 -1.78
CA TYR A 109 -13.56 10.50 -0.77
C TYR A 109 -13.71 9.09 -0.23
N THR A 110 -13.49 8.07 -1.06
CA THR A 110 -13.47 6.68 -0.61
C THR A 110 -12.36 6.45 0.41
N VAL A 111 -11.13 6.94 0.17
CA VAL A 111 -10.03 6.83 1.14
C VAL A 111 -10.34 7.55 2.45
N LEU A 112 -11.00 8.71 2.39
CA LEU A 112 -11.38 9.50 3.57
C LEU A 112 -12.46 8.85 4.43
N LEU A 113 -13.48 8.28 3.79
CA LEU A 113 -14.74 7.93 4.44
C LEU A 113 -14.86 6.44 4.74
N THR A 114 -14.08 5.59 4.08
CA THR A 114 -14.15 4.14 4.32
C THR A 114 -13.32 3.74 5.53
N SER A 115 -13.95 3.06 6.48
CA SER A 115 -13.26 2.47 7.63
C SER A 115 -12.24 1.40 7.23
N LYS A 116 -12.34 0.86 6.02
CA LYS A 116 -11.38 -0.09 5.44
C LYS A 116 -10.01 0.54 5.15
N CYS A 117 -9.95 1.85 4.99
CA CYS A 117 -8.71 2.60 4.79
C CYS A 117 -8.15 3.23 6.07
N ASP A 118 -8.80 3.03 7.23
CA ASP A 118 -8.25 3.35 8.55
C ASP A 118 -7.25 2.26 8.98
N LEU A 119 -6.12 2.23 8.28
CA LEU A 119 -5.09 1.23 8.47
C LEU A 119 -4.48 1.31 9.88
N LYS A 120 -4.46 0.18 10.58
CA LYS A 120 -3.83 0.07 11.91
C LYS A 120 -2.41 -0.44 11.77
N ALA A 121 -1.46 0.36 12.26
CA ALA A 121 -0.06 -0.03 12.30
C ALA A 121 0.14 -1.16 13.32
N ASP A 122 1.03 -2.09 13.03
CA ASP A 122 1.46 -3.11 13.98
C ASP A 122 2.06 -2.45 15.24
N GLY A 123 1.71 -2.98 16.41
CA GLY A 123 2.18 -2.44 17.69
C GLY A 123 1.52 -1.14 18.12
N ALA A 124 0.49 -0.66 17.40
CA ALA A 124 -0.41 0.36 17.94
C ALA A 124 -1.14 -0.21 19.15
N VAL A 125 -0.75 0.24 20.35
CA VAL A 125 -1.48 -0.05 21.58
C VAL A 125 -2.75 0.80 21.54
N ILE A 126 -3.90 0.14 21.40
CA ILE A 126 -5.23 0.72 21.56
C ILE A 126 -5.58 0.85 23.03
#